data_AF-A0A1V2JTD7-F1
#
_entry.id   AF-A0A1V2JTD7-F1
#
_cell.length_a   1.000
_cell.length_b   1.000
_cell.length_c   1.000
_cell.angle_alpha   90.00
_cell.angle_beta   90.00
_cell.angle_gamma   90.00
#
_symmetry.space_group_name_H-M   'P 1'
#
loop_
_entity.id
_entity.type
_entity.pdbx_description
1 polymer ?
#
loop_
_entity_poly.entity_id
_entity_poly.type
_entity_poly.pdbx_seq_one_letter_code
_entity_poly.pdbx_strand_id
1 'polypeptide(L)'
;MTFAVFAPPVGWGRSPDYRHVTHATGQAVAKPTTKGVGFEASRRHFGENFDTSTHAAVIKMMMATFGSSPKDMFAQFVPVAGGYAITMKDEFKVVISQHELEQTRRASRFTGADSGAVDSANVALTAYVKRKQVMGGYHTFDGALADTLQGETTLRCLRGMGLYGLSQYVPTHQMVGDGVAGVLETHTRGSAFVLDGVRHDYTERRRVDRGYGYRLFNDKTPLEKASANRNNTVVSQMPVGMKPRNIWSGFYQGAEGNCVTISAIKAAMMKFGQNPAGIYKNISAVSGGFEVIMRDGFKLFLSHEERRKAEQGSNLDGSDQALKDDANFLYAVSAKRAQLENNDMRAGRSFEDAMHSLNDGEAPGQALRRLGLIAHVRQSTAQELAKGAIGTLADNMHSVLAVSGSVDNYGQKLGLTSSGWSDRTMWALKLV
;
A
#
# COMPACT_ATOMS: atom_id res chain seq x y z
N MET A 1 16.71 -16.85 5.81
CA MET A 1 15.45 -17.61 5.89
C MET A 1 14.41 -16.93 5.02
N THR A 2 13.75 -17.73 4.19
CA THR A 2 12.91 -17.33 3.06
C THR A 2 11.55 -16.85 3.56
N PHE A 3 11.13 -15.64 3.17
CA PHE A 3 9.78 -15.15 3.44
C PHE A 3 8.76 -15.91 2.59
N ALA A 4 8.02 -16.83 3.20
CA ALA A 4 6.83 -17.41 2.60
C ALA A 4 5.66 -16.41 2.76
N VAL A 5 5.17 -15.89 1.63
CA VAL A 5 3.92 -15.12 1.57
C VAL A 5 2.84 -16.10 1.15
N PHE A 6 1.98 -16.51 2.07
CA PHE A 6 0.80 -17.34 1.77
C PHE A 6 -0.33 -16.44 1.27
N ALA A 7 -0.85 -16.76 0.08
CA ALA A 7 -2.15 -16.30 -0.39
C ALA A 7 -3.26 -17.06 0.37
N PRO A 8 -4.40 -16.44 0.71
CA PRO A 8 -5.48 -17.15 1.39
C PRO A 8 -6.24 -18.10 0.44
N PRO A 9 -6.71 -19.27 0.92
CA PRO A 9 -7.50 -20.20 0.12
C PRO A 9 -8.95 -19.74 -0.04
N VAL A 10 -9.50 -19.96 -1.24
CA VAL A 10 -10.87 -19.57 -1.64
C VAL A 10 -11.88 -20.58 -1.08
N GLY A 11 -12.70 -20.15 -0.12
CA GLY A 11 -13.87 -20.88 0.35
C GLY A 11 -15.04 -20.75 -0.64
N TRP A 12 -15.58 -21.87 -1.09
CA TRP A 12 -16.70 -21.94 -2.03
C TRP A 12 -18.03 -21.67 -1.32
N GLY A 13 -18.63 -20.51 -1.57
CA GLY A 13 -20.01 -20.18 -1.14
C GLY A 13 -20.86 -19.82 -2.35
N ARG A 14 -22.01 -20.49 -2.51
CA ARG A 14 -22.93 -20.34 -3.65
C ARG A 14 -23.48 -18.90 -3.75
N SER A 15 -23.37 -18.29 -4.93
CA SER A 15 -24.01 -17.01 -5.25
C SER A 15 -25.45 -17.22 -5.76
N PRO A 16 -26.42 -16.36 -5.39
CA PRO A 16 -27.75 -16.35 -5.98
C PRO A 16 -27.76 -15.66 -7.36
N ASP A 17 -28.65 -16.18 -8.20
CA ASP A 17 -28.87 -15.85 -9.60
C ASP A 17 -29.53 -14.46 -9.74
N TYR A 18 -28.94 -13.56 -10.54
CA TYR A 18 -29.59 -12.31 -10.96
C TYR A 18 -29.55 -12.23 -12.49
N ARG A 19 -30.68 -12.59 -13.11
CA ARG A 19 -31.00 -12.34 -14.52
C ARG A 19 -31.83 -11.06 -14.66
N HIS A 20 -31.66 -10.41 -15.81
CA HIS A 20 -32.36 -9.22 -16.33
C HIS A 20 -31.85 -7.91 -15.71
N VAL A 21 -31.40 -6.91 -16.49
CA VAL A 21 -32.23 -6.00 -17.30
C VAL A 21 -31.56 -5.58 -18.62
N THR A 22 -32.45 -5.19 -19.54
CA THR A 22 -32.48 -5.01 -20.99
C THR A 22 -31.63 -3.92 -21.66
N HIS A 23 -31.49 -4.11 -22.98
CA HIS A 23 -30.95 -3.24 -24.02
C HIS A 23 -31.52 -1.81 -24.06
N ALA A 24 -30.66 -0.84 -24.39
CA ALA A 24 -31.04 0.41 -25.04
C ALA A 24 -29.99 0.78 -26.11
N THR A 25 -30.48 1.08 -27.32
CA THR A 25 -29.74 1.38 -28.54
C THR A 25 -29.48 2.88 -28.72
N GLY A 26 -28.23 3.24 -29.01
CA GLY A 26 -27.79 4.20 -30.02
C GLY A 26 -28.12 5.70 -29.91
N GLN A 27 -27.11 6.52 -29.61
CA GLN A 27 -26.77 7.71 -30.40
C GLN A 27 -25.31 8.14 -30.17
N ALA A 28 -24.61 8.45 -31.26
CA ALA A 28 -23.20 8.78 -31.30
C ALA A 28 -22.94 10.22 -30.82
N VAL A 29 -22.06 10.36 -29.84
CA VAL A 29 -21.50 11.65 -29.38
C VAL A 29 -20.00 11.45 -29.13
N ALA A 30 -19.18 12.29 -29.79
CA ALA A 30 -17.73 12.56 -29.64
C ALA A 30 -16.78 11.36 -29.41
N LYS A 31 -15.88 11.08 -30.36
CA LYS A 31 -14.73 10.17 -30.18
C LYS A 31 -13.87 10.62 -28.99
N PRO A 32 -13.79 9.85 -27.89
CA PRO A 32 -12.79 10.07 -26.87
C PRO A 32 -11.47 9.44 -27.35
N THR A 33 -10.38 10.19 -27.20
CA THR A 33 -9.00 9.76 -27.47
C THR A 33 -8.67 8.45 -26.76
N THR A 34 -7.86 7.62 -27.41
CA THR A 34 -7.41 6.27 -27.05
C THR A 34 -7.03 6.11 -25.57
N LYS A 35 -7.99 5.75 -24.72
CA LYS A 35 -7.74 5.38 -23.33
C LYS A 35 -7.20 3.94 -23.28
N GLY A 36 -5.87 3.87 -23.21
CA GLY A 36 -5.04 2.66 -23.05
C GLY A 36 -3.56 3.02 -22.83
N VAL A 37 -3.32 4.22 -22.28
CA VAL A 37 -2.05 4.77 -21.76
C VAL A 37 -0.88 4.97 -22.76
N GLY A 38 -1.15 4.99 -24.07
CA GLY A 38 -0.27 5.63 -25.07
C GLY A 38 0.88 4.79 -25.66
N PHE A 39 1.23 3.65 -25.07
CA PHE A 39 2.25 2.72 -25.59
C PHE A 39 1.85 1.24 -25.45
N GLU A 40 2.57 0.32 -26.08
CA GLU A 40 2.37 -1.13 -26.01
C GLU A 40 3.72 -1.87 -25.89
N ALA A 41 3.68 -3.04 -25.23
CA ALA A 41 4.76 -4.01 -25.29
C ALA A 41 4.73 -4.77 -26.62
N SER A 42 5.90 -5.24 -27.07
CA SER A 42 5.99 -6.11 -28.24
C SER A 42 5.87 -7.59 -27.85
N ARG A 43 5.25 -8.39 -28.72
CA ARG A 43 5.26 -9.85 -28.58
C ARG A 43 6.66 -10.39 -28.87
N ARG A 44 7.02 -11.47 -28.19
CA ARG A 44 8.24 -12.22 -28.48
C ARG A 44 8.17 -12.85 -29.86
N HIS A 45 9.34 -13.05 -30.47
CA HIS A 45 9.47 -13.89 -31.65
C HIS A 45 9.61 -15.36 -31.25
N PHE A 46 9.39 -16.28 -32.20
CA PHE A 46 9.64 -17.70 -31.97
C PHE A 46 11.11 -17.94 -31.57
N GLY A 47 11.33 -18.74 -30.52
CA GLY A 47 12.68 -19.03 -30.00
C GLY A 47 13.27 -17.94 -29.09
N GLU A 48 12.58 -16.82 -28.89
CA GLU A 48 13.06 -15.73 -28.06
C GLU A 48 12.62 -15.88 -26.59
N ASN A 49 13.55 -15.66 -25.65
CA ASN A 49 13.23 -15.53 -24.22
C ASN A 49 13.06 -14.05 -23.87
N PHE A 50 11.91 -13.49 -24.26
CA PHE A 50 11.57 -12.08 -24.10
C PHE A 50 10.11 -11.93 -23.66
N ASP A 51 9.86 -11.10 -22.66
CA ASP A 51 8.53 -10.65 -22.28
C ASP A 51 8.60 -9.35 -21.46
N THR A 52 8.11 -8.24 -22.01
CA THR A 52 7.98 -6.97 -21.29
C THR A 52 6.53 -6.63 -20.92
N SER A 53 5.60 -7.58 -21.07
CA SER A 53 4.17 -7.37 -20.82
C SER A 53 3.87 -6.94 -19.39
N THR A 54 4.47 -7.59 -18.38
CA THR A 54 4.30 -7.18 -16.97
C THR A 54 4.80 -5.76 -16.73
N HIS A 55 5.98 -5.41 -17.24
CA HIS A 55 6.55 -4.09 -17.08
C HIS A 55 5.66 -3.03 -17.72
N ALA A 56 5.23 -3.26 -18.97
CA ALA A 56 4.31 -2.36 -19.65
C ALA A 56 2.99 -2.23 -18.87
N ALA A 57 2.39 -3.33 -18.41
CA ALA A 57 1.14 -3.30 -17.67
C ALA A 57 1.24 -2.49 -16.37
N VAL A 58 2.30 -2.70 -15.59
CA VAL A 58 2.53 -1.96 -14.34
C VAL A 58 2.82 -0.49 -14.61
N ILE A 59 3.61 -0.16 -15.63
CA ILE A 59 3.90 1.23 -16.02
C ILE A 59 2.63 1.93 -16.49
N LYS A 60 1.78 1.29 -17.30
CA LYS A 60 0.48 1.83 -17.71
C LYS A 60 -0.41 2.12 -16.51
N MET A 61 -0.48 1.19 -15.55
CA MET A 61 -1.22 1.39 -14.30
C MET A 61 -0.65 2.55 -13.47
N MET A 62 0.67 2.69 -13.42
CA MET A 62 1.37 3.78 -12.75
C MET A 62 1.02 5.14 -13.39
N MET A 63 1.07 5.22 -14.72
CA MET A 63 0.71 6.41 -15.49
C MET A 63 -0.77 6.78 -15.34
N ALA A 64 -1.68 5.80 -15.36
CA ALA A 64 -3.10 6.02 -15.16
C ALA A 64 -3.44 6.48 -13.73
N THR A 65 -2.66 6.07 -12.73
CA THR A 65 -2.93 6.38 -11.32
C THR A 65 -2.30 7.69 -10.85
N PHE A 66 -1.08 7.97 -11.30
CA PHE A 66 -0.31 9.11 -10.81
C PHE A 66 -0.16 10.24 -11.83
N GLY A 67 -0.18 9.92 -13.13
CA GLY A 67 0.11 10.85 -14.23
C GLY A 67 1.15 10.24 -15.19
N SER A 68 1.11 10.65 -16.46
CA SER A 68 1.90 10.02 -17.53
C SER A 68 3.38 10.44 -17.55
N SER A 69 3.77 11.50 -16.83
CA SER A 69 5.16 11.96 -16.81
C SER A 69 5.99 11.27 -15.71
N PRO A 70 7.33 11.15 -15.86
CA PRO A 70 8.20 10.60 -14.81
C PRO A 70 8.12 11.38 -13.49
N LYS A 71 7.83 12.68 -13.54
CA LYS A 71 7.66 13.51 -12.32
C LYS A 71 6.44 13.09 -11.51
N ASP A 72 5.40 12.59 -12.17
CA ASP A 72 4.18 12.11 -11.53
C ASP A 72 4.34 10.69 -11.01
N MET A 73 4.97 9.84 -11.82
CA MET A 73 5.24 8.44 -11.52
C MET A 73 6.13 8.29 -10.28
N PHE A 74 7.22 9.04 -10.16
CA PHE A 74 8.15 8.91 -9.04
C PHE A 74 7.81 9.80 -7.85
N ALA A 75 8.49 9.62 -6.70
CA ALA A 75 8.38 10.55 -5.59
C ALA A 75 9.19 11.82 -5.85
N GLN A 76 10.35 11.66 -6.49
CA GLN A 76 11.17 12.76 -7.02
C GLN A 76 11.80 12.34 -8.33
N PHE A 77 11.90 13.27 -9.26
CA PHE A 77 12.54 13.10 -10.55
C PHE A 77 13.30 14.38 -10.90
N VAL A 78 14.62 14.34 -10.81
CA VAL A 78 15.50 15.52 -10.90
C VAL A 78 16.55 15.30 -11.98
N PRO A 79 16.64 16.16 -13.01
CA PRO A 79 17.74 16.13 -13.96
C PRO A 79 19.07 16.36 -13.25
N VAL A 80 20.09 15.57 -13.60
CA VAL A 80 21.46 15.73 -13.11
C VAL A 80 22.44 15.65 -14.29
N ALA A 81 23.71 15.97 -14.07
CA ALA A 81 24.73 15.86 -15.11
C ALA A 81 24.76 14.42 -15.68
N GLY A 82 24.46 14.28 -16.97
CA GLY A 82 24.50 13.00 -17.67
C GLY A 82 23.31 12.06 -17.44
N GLY A 83 22.21 12.50 -16.78
CA GLY A 83 21.07 11.62 -16.52
C GLY A 83 20.01 12.18 -15.57
N TYR A 84 19.42 11.31 -14.75
CA TYR A 84 18.35 11.65 -13.80
C TYR A 84 18.58 10.99 -12.44
N ALA A 85 18.42 11.77 -11.37
CA ALA A 85 18.27 11.26 -10.02
C ALA A 85 16.79 11.03 -9.73
N ILE A 86 16.44 9.83 -9.29
CA ILE A 86 15.08 9.38 -9.08
C ILE A 86 14.94 8.85 -7.66
N THR A 87 13.92 9.34 -6.96
CA THR A 87 13.43 8.73 -5.72
C THR A 87 12.13 8.00 -6.04
N MET A 88 12.13 6.68 -5.94
CA MET A 88 10.94 5.84 -6.11
C MET A 88 9.91 6.11 -5.01
N LYS A 89 8.66 5.65 -5.20
CA LYS A 89 7.59 5.91 -4.20
C LYS A 89 7.81 5.19 -2.87
N ASP A 90 8.65 4.16 -2.83
CA ASP A 90 9.13 3.52 -1.61
C ASP A 90 10.44 4.14 -1.05
N GLU A 91 10.80 5.35 -1.49
CA GLU A 91 12.02 6.09 -1.13
C GLU A 91 13.34 5.49 -1.64
N PHE A 92 13.30 4.39 -2.41
CA PHE A 92 14.52 3.85 -3.02
C PHE A 92 15.09 4.85 -4.03
N LYS A 93 16.38 5.16 -3.91
CA LYS A 93 17.04 6.16 -4.76
C LYS A 93 17.88 5.47 -5.83
N VAL A 94 17.73 5.93 -7.07
CA VAL A 94 18.59 5.53 -8.19
C VAL A 94 19.05 6.77 -8.94
N VAL A 95 20.23 6.67 -9.56
CA VAL A 95 20.67 7.58 -10.61
C VAL A 95 20.78 6.76 -11.88
N ILE A 96 20.07 7.19 -12.93
CA ILE A 96 20.15 6.59 -14.26
C ILE A 96 20.89 7.53 -15.19
N SER A 97 21.79 7.01 -16.02
CA SER A 97 22.50 7.77 -17.04
C SER A 97 21.74 7.82 -18.36
N GLN A 98 22.09 8.77 -19.24
CA GLN A 98 21.57 8.81 -20.61
C GLN A 98 21.93 7.54 -21.40
N HIS A 99 23.10 6.96 -21.15
CA HIS A 99 23.52 5.72 -21.79
C HIS A 99 22.62 4.54 -21.40
N GLU A 100 22.36 4.35 -20.11
CA GLU A 100 21.46 3.28 -19.62
C GLU A 100 20.02 3.45 -20.12
N LEU A 101 19.55 4.70 -20.21
CA LEU A 101 18.24 5.02 -20.79
C LEU A 101 18.19 4.65 -22.28
N GLU A 102 19.22 4.97 -23.05
CA GLU A 102 19.32 4.62 -24.46
C GLU A 102 19.41 3.11 -24.69
N GLN A 103 20.18 2.39 -23.86
CA GLN A 103 20.22 0.93 -23.87
C GLN A 103 18.82 0.34 -23.61
N THR A 104 18.09 0.90 -22.65
CA THR A 104 16.71 0.49 -22.35
C THR A 104 15.78 0.75 -23.54
N ARG A 105 15.83 1.94 -24.16
CA ARG A 105 15.01 2.30 -25.32
C ARG A 105 15.18 1.33 -26.48
N ARG A 106 16.42 0.93 -26.77
CA ARG A 106 16.72 -0.02 -27.85
C ARG A 106 16.21 -1.43 -27.55
N ALA A 107 16.22 -1.83 -26.28
CA ALA A 107 15.96 -3.21 -25.90
C ALA A 107 14.49 -3.48 -25.48
N SER A 108 13.76 -2.48 -24.96
CA SER A 108 12.42 -2.64 -24.40
C SER A 108 11.35 -2.99 -25.43
N ARG A 109 11.54 -2.54 -26.68
CA ARG A 109 10.59 -2.63 -27.79
C ARG A 109 9.20 -2.07 -27.44
N PHE A 110 9.15 -1.05 -26.59
CA PHE A 110 7.93 -0.27 -26.37
C PHE A 110 7.63 0.58 -27.60
N THR A 111 6.39 0.52 -28.07
CA THR A 111 5.93 1.24 -29.26
C THR A 111 4.62 1.96 -28.98
N GLY A 112 4.30 3.04 -29.68
CA GLY A 112 3.08 3.80 -29.45
C GLY A 112 3.02 5.07 -30.28
N ALA A 113 1.81 5.58 -30.51
CA ALA A 113 1.63 6.86 -31.20
C ALA A 113 1.96 8.07 -30.30
N ASP A 114 1.92 7.88 -28.98
CA ASP A 114 2.33 8.89 -28.00
C ASP A 114 3.80 8.68 -27.63
N SER A 115 4.69 9.42 -28.31
CA SER A 115 6.14 9.35 -28.07
C SER A 115 6.50 9.75 -26.64
N GLY A 116 5.74 10.67 -26.02
CA GLY A 116 5.95 11.07 -24.63
C GLY A 116 5.65 9.94 -23.65
N ALA A 117 4.59 9.16 -23.90
CA ALA A 117 4.28 7.96 -23.11
C ALA A 117 5.36 6.87 -23.30
N VAL A 118 5.83 6.64 -24.53
CA VAL A 118 6.92 5.68 -24.80
C VAL A 118 8.21 6.08 -24.09
N ASP A 119 8.59 7.36 -24.13
CA ASP A 119 9.77 7.87 -23.42
C ASP A 119 9.63 7.71 -21.90
N SER A 120 8.48 8.08 -21.36
CA SER A 120 8.19 7.96 -19.93
C SER A 120 8.21 6.50 -19.47
N ALA A 121 7.71 5.58 -20.30
CA ALA A 121 7.76 4.15 -20.03
C ALA A 121 9.19 3.61 -20.02
N ASN A 122 10.04 4.06 -20.94
CA ASN A 122 11.45 3.69 -20.94
C ASN A 122 12.18 4.22 -19.72
N VAL A 123 11.92 5.47 -19.29
CA VAL A 123 12.46 6.00 -18.02
C VAL A 123 12.05 5.13 -16.83
N ALA A 124 10.78 4.72 -16.77
CA ALA A 124 10.28 3.88 -15.70
C ALA A 124 10.95 2.49 -15.67
N LEU A 125 11.10 1.87 -16.84
CA LEU A 125 11.81 0.61 -16.99
C LEU A 125 13.30 0.74 -16.63
N THR A 126 13.99 1.80 -17.07
CA THR A 126 15.40 2.03 -16.71
C THR A 126 15.58 2.17 -15.21
N ALA A 127 14.68 2.88 -14.52
CA ALA A 127 14.72 3.00 -13.07
C ALA A 127 14.55 1.64 -12.36
N TYR A 128 13.60 0.82 -12.83
CA TYR A 128 13.41 -0.55 -12.35
C TYR A 128 14.67 -1.40 -12.54
N VAL A 129 15.26 -1.37 -13.75
CA VAL A 129 16.47 -2.13 -14.08
C VAL A 129 17.63 -1.67 -13.21
N LYS A 130 17.78 -0.36 -12.98
CA LYS A 130 18.84 0.19 -12.14
C LYS A 130 18.71 -0.25 -10.69
N ARG A 131 17.50 -0.27 -10.14
CA ARG A 131 17.26 -0.83 -8.81
C ARG A 131 17.56 -2.32 -8.78
N LYS A 132 17.11 -3.08 -9.78
CA LYS A 132 17.40 -4.52 -9.89
C LYS A 132 18.90 -4.79 -9.97
N GLN A 133 19.65 -3.95 -10.69
CA GLN A 133 21.11 -4.03 -10.75
C GLN A 133 21.72 -3.90 -9.34
N VAL A 134 21.37 -2.82 -8.63
CA VAL A 134 21.92 -2.50 -7.31
C VAL A 134 21.51 -3.55 -6.26
N MET A 135 20.23 -3.90 -6.20
CA MET A 135 19.72 -4.83 -5.18
C MET A 135 20.02 -6.30 -5.50
N GLY A 136 20.05 -6.67 -6.77
CA GLY A 136 20.29 -8.04 -7.23
C GLY A 136 21.78 -8.39 -7.32
N GLY A 137 22.68 -7.45 -7.08
CA GLY A 137 24.12 -7.67 -7.16
C GLY A 137 24.65 -7.90 -8.58
N TYR A 138 23.96 -7.37 -9.60
CA TYR A 138 24.44 -7.48 -10.99
C TYR A 138 25.67 -6.59 -11.21
N HIS A 139 26.72 -7.17 -11.79
CA HIS A 139 27.95 -6.45 -12.11
C HIS A 139 27.74 -5.32 -13.12
N THR A 140 26.79 -5.46 -14.05
CA THR A 140 26.54 -4.48 -15.12
C THR A 140 25.04 -4.19 -15.27
N PHE A 141 24.73 -3.00 -15.77
CA PHE A 141 23.36 -2.62 -16.10
C PHE A 141 22.79 -3.54 -17.20
N ASP A 142 23.60 -3.88 -18.20
CA ASP A 142 23.19 -4.76 -19.30
C ASP A 142 22.79 -6.15 -18.84
N GLY A 143 23.50 -6.73 -17.86
CA GLY A 143 23.11 -8.01 -17.28
C GLY A 143 21.74 -7.93 -16.59
N ALA A 144 21.49 -6.85 -15.82
CA ALA A 144 20.21 -6.62 -15.18
C ALA A 144 19.08 -6.34 -16.20
N LEU A 145 19.38 -5.61 -17.28
CA LEU A 145 18.44 -5.35 -18.38
C LEU A 145 18.08 -6.64 -19.09
N ALA A 146 19.08 -7.44 -19.50
CA ALA A 146 18.87 -8.71 -20.18
C ALA A 146 18.01 -9.69 -19.36
N ASP A 147 18.23 -9.78 -18.04
CA ASP A 147 17.38 -10.59 -17.16
C ASP A 147 15.96 -10.01 -17.02
N THR A 148 15.84 -8.68 -16.93
CA THR A 148 14.54 -7.99 -16.87
C THR A 148 13.67 -8.23 -18.10
N LEU A 149 14.29 -8.29 -19.28
CA LEU A 149 13.58 -8.50 -20.55
C LEU A 149 13.03 -9.92 -20.69
N GLN A 150 13.40 -10.88 -19.82
CA GLN A 150 12.85 -12.24 -19.80
C GLN A 150 11.51 -12.36 -19.04
N GLY A 151 10.92 -11.22 -18.66
CA GLY A 151 9.66 -11.16 -17.92
C GLY A 151 9.81 -11.19 -16.42
N GLU A 152 8.72 -10.79 -15.75
CA GLU A 152 8.66 -10.65 -14.29
C GLU A 152 7.25 -10.99 -13.80
N THR A 153 7.16 -11.54 -12.59
CA THR A 153 5.84 -11.70 -11.92
C THR A 153 5.24 -10.32 -11.58
N THR A 154 3.91 -10.18 -11.53
CA THR A 154 3.31 -8.87 -11.24
C THR A 154 3.80 -8.31 -9.90
N LEU A 155 3.83 -9.16 -8.86
CA LEU A 155 4.23 -8.75 -7.52
C LEU A 155 5.69 -8.26 -7.46
N ARG A 156 6.62 -8.96 -8.13
CA ARG A 156 8.03 -8.53 -8.17
C ARG A 156 8.21 -7.26 -8.99
N CYS A 157 7.45 -7.09 -10.07
CA CYS A 157 7.47 -5.85 -10.84
C CYS A 157 6.97 -4.66 -9.99
N LEU A 158 5.85 -4.82 -9.26
CA LEU A 158 5.36 -3.81 -8.32
C LEU A 158 6.37 -3.48 -7.23
N ARG A 159 7.05 -4.48 -6.66
CA ARG A 159 8.12 -4.27 -5.67
C ARG A 159 9.31 -3.52 -6.28
N GLY A 160 9.80 -3.93 -7.44
CA GLY A 160 10.93 -3.27 -8.11
C GLY A 160 10.61 -1.87 -8.63
N MET A 161 9.35 -1.57 -8.93
CA MET A 161 8.90 -0.21 -9.27
C MET A 161 8.68 0.68 -8.03
N GLY A 162 8.84 0.12 -6.81
CA GLY A 162 8.58 0.83 -5.56
C GLY A 162 7.10 1.13 -5.32
N LEU A 163 6.21 0.29 -5.85
CA LEU A 163 4.75 0.46 -5.84
C LEU A 163 4.02 -0.49 -4.90
N TYR A 164 4.71 -1.46 -4.29
CA TYR A 164 4.05 -2.50 -3.47
C TYR A 164 3.21 -1.90 -2.33
N GLY A 165 3.74 -0.91 -1.60
CA GLY A 165 3.00 -0.22 -0.54
C GLY A 165 1.81 0.62 -1.05
N LEU A 166 1.73 0.87 -2.35
CA LEU A 166 0.63 1.58 -3.00
C LEU A 166 -0.31 0.65 -3.78
N SER A 167 -0.16 -0.67 -3.60
CA SER A 167 -0.92 -1.68 -4.32
C SER A 167 -1.97 -2.37 -3.45
N GLN A 168 -3.12 -2.67 -4.05
CA GLN A 168 -4.17 -3.48 -3.45
C GLN A 168 -4.41 -4.71 -4.33
N TYR A 169 -4.48 -5.88 -3.70
CA TYR A 169 -4.91 -7.10 -4.38
C TYR A 169 -6.44 -7.19 -4.33
N VAL A 170 -7.08 -7.14 -5.49
CA VAL A 170 -8.54 -7.02 -5.58
C VAL A 170 -9.11 -8.02 -6.60
N PRO A 171 -10.37 -8.45 -6.42
CA PRO A 171 -11.08 -9.18 -7.45
C PRO A 171 -11.39 -8.30 -8.66
N THR A 172 -11.47 -8.90 -9.85
CA THR A 172 -11.68 -8.22 -11.14
C THR A 172 -12.94 -7.36 -11.22
N HIS A 173 -14.00 -7.68 -10.49
CA HIS A 173 -15.21 -6.83 -10.45
C HIS A 173 -14.94 -5.45 -9.85
N GLN A 174 -13.87 -5.30 -9.05
CA GLN A 174 -13.41 -4.00 -8.54
C GLN A 174 -12.47 -3.27 -9.53
N MET A 175 -12.20 -3.85 -10.69
CA MET A 175 -11.44 -3.23 -11.79
C MET A 175 -12.33 -2.70 -12.91
N VAL A 176 -13.63 -2.54 -12.64
CA VAL A 176 -14.66 -2.06 -13.57
C VAL A 176 -15.08 -0.65 -13.16
N GLY A 177 -15.34 0.22 -14.13
CA GLY A 177 -15.75 1.62 -13.92
C GLY A 177 -14.81 2.61 -14.59
N ASP A 178 -15.33 3.80 -14.92
CA ASP A 178 -14.55 4.83 -15.65
C ASP A 178 -13.30 5.26 -14.87
N GLY A 179 -12.16 5.23 -15.56
CA GLY A 179 -10.84 5.53 -15.03
C GLY A 179 -10.25 4.46 -14.11
N VAL A 180 -10.90 3.30 -13.94
CA VAL A 180 -10.40 2.27 -13.03
C VAL A 180 -9.30 1.46 -13.71
N ALA A 181 -8.06 1.69 -13.27
CA ALA A 181 -6.87 1.01 -13.75
C ALA A 181 -6.47 -0.16 -12.84
N GLY A 182 -5.96 -1.25 -13.44
CA GLY A 182 -5.45 -2.44 -12.75
C GLY A 182 -4.47 -3.25 -13.60
N VAL A 183 -3.93 -4.32 -13.01
CA VAL A 183 -3.07 -5.31 -13.70
C VAL A 183 -3.50 -6.71 -13.29
N LEU A 184 -3.59 -7.61 -14.27
CA LEU A 184 -3.88 -9.03 -14.10
C LEU A 184 -2.73 -9.88 -14.63
N GLU A 185 -2.35 -10.91 -13.89
CA GLU A 185 -1.41 -11.91 -14.38
C GLU A 185 -2.08 -12.71 -15.52
N THR A 186 -1.36 -12.90 -16.62
CA THR A 186 -1.85 -13.69 -17.77
C THR A 186 -1.13 -15.03 -17.89
N HIS A 187 0.12 -15.08 -17.45
CA HIS A 187 0.95 -16.28 -17.39
C HIS A 187 2.12 -16.04 -16.43
N THR A 188 2.98 -17.06 -16.21
CA THR A 188 4.00 -17.08 -15.14
C THR A 188 4.86 -15.81 -15.01
N ARG A 189 5.17 -15.12 -16.11
CA ARG A 189 6.02 -13.92 -16.13
C ARG A 189 5.43 -12.76 -16.94
N GLY A 190 4.13 -12.83 -17.22
CA GLY A 190 3.46 -11.82 -18.04
C GLY A 190 2.13 -11.40 -17.46
N SER A 191 1.78 -10.15 -17.75
CA SER A 191 0.61 -9.49 -17.19
C SER A 191 -0.02 -8.56 -18.19
N ALA A 192 -1.30 -8.27 -18.02
CA ALA A 192 -2.07 -7.38 -18.86
C ALA A 192 -2.59 -6.19 -18.06
N PHE A 193 -2.57 -5.03 -18.70
CA PHE A 193 -3.17 -3.82 -18.15
C PHE A 193 -4.69 -3.90 -18.24
N VAL A 194 -5.40 -3.41 -17.23
CA VAL A 194 -6.85 -3.31 -17.22
C VAL A 194 -7.24 -1.84 -17.10
N LEU A 195 -8.14 -1.38 -17.96
CA LEU A 195 -8.79 -0.09 -17.84
C LEU A 195 -10.29 -0.25 -18.07
N ASP A 196 -11.10 0.29 -17.18
CA ASP A 196 -12.56 0.29 -17.29
C ASP A 196 -13.16 -1.12 -17.47
N GLY A 197 -12.56 -2.12 -16.83
CA GLY A 197 -12.94 -3.53 -16.96
C GLY A 197 -12.52 -4.18 -18.28
N VAL A 198 -11.68 -3.53 -19.09
CA VAL A 198 -11.12 -4.08 -20.32
C VAL A 198 -9.65 -4.40 -20.11
N ARG A 199 -9.29 -5.66 -20.27
CA ARG A 199 -7.91 -6.16 -20.32
C ARG A 199 -7.29 -5.87 -21.68
N HIS A 200 -6.09 -5.30 -21.66
CA HIS A 200 -5.24 -4.98 -22.81
C HIS A 200 -4.02 -5.91 -22.80
N ASP A 201 -4.02 -6.86 -23.73
CA ASP A 201 -3.01 -7.90 -23.86
C ASP A 201 -2.29 -7.73 -25.22
N TYR A 202 -1.20 -6.97 -25.19
CA TYR A 202 -0.61 -6.39 -26.40
C TYR A 202 -1.67 -5.59 -27.17
N THR A 203 -1.97 -5.96 -28.41
CA THR A 203 -3.01 -5.33 -29.24
C THR A 203 -4.42 -5.88 -29.01
N GLU A 204 -4.56 -6.98 -28.25
CA GLU A 204 -5.86 -7.61 -28.00
C GLU A 204 -6.59 -6.95 -26.83
N ARG A 205 -7.90 -6.81 -26.96
CA ARG A 205 -8.77 -6.26 -25.91
C ARG A 205 -9.87 -7.24 -25.57
N ARG A 206 -10.03 -7.54 -24.28
CA ARG A 206 -11.05 -8.46 -23.77
C ARG A 206 -11.62 -7.92 -22.48
N ARG A 207 -12.92 -8.14 -22.22
CA ARG A 207 -13.47 -7.82 -20.90
C ARG A 207 -12.81 -8.71 -19.84
N VAL A 208 -12.57 -8.15 -18.66
CA VAL A 208 -12.09 -8.94 -17.52
C VAL A 208 -13.16 -9.95 -17.12
N ASP A 209 -12.74 -11.17 -16.86
CA ASP A 209 -13.55 -12.27 -16.35
C ASP A 209 -13.33 -12.42 -14.84
N ARG A 210 -13.55 -13.60 -14.27
CA ARG A 210 -13.28 -13.85 -12.84
C ARG A 210 -11.77 -13.94 -12.61
N GLY A 211 -11.30 -13.31 -11.54
CA GLY A 211 -9.91 -13.41 -11.14
C GLY A 211 -9.56 -12.35 -10.13
N TYR A 212 -8.26 -12.23 -9.89
CA TYR A 212 -7.69 -11.23 -9.00
C TYR A 212 -6.47 -10.60 -9.65
N GLY A 213 -6.18 -9.38 -9.25
CA GLY A 213 -4.94 -8.72 -9.61
C GLY A 213 -4.71 -7.50 -8.76
N TYR A 214 -3.88 -6.59 -9.25
CA TYR A 214 -3.45 -5.44 -8.50
C TYR A 214 -4.06 -4.16 -9.05
N ARG A 215 -4.43 -3.26 -8.14
CA ARG A 215 -4.71 -1.85 -8.43
C ARG A 215 -3.76 -0.98 -7.62
N LEU A 216 -3.51 0.23 -8.12
CA LEU A 216 -2.84 1.25 -7.33
C LEU A 216 -3.86 2.22 -6.75
N PHE A 217 -3.52 2.80 -5.61
CA PHE A 217 -4.23 3.95 -5.05
C PHE A 217 -3.31 5.16 -5.00
N ASN A 218 -3.92 6.35 -5.05
CA ASN A 218 -3.24 7.60 -4.79
C ASN A 218 -3.68 8.14 -3.42
N ASP A 219 -2.76 8.15 -2.47
CA ASP A 219 -2.95 8.63 -1.10
C ASP A 219 -2.99 10.16 -1.04
N LYS A 220 -2.44 10.86 -2.05
CA LYS A 220 -2.40 12.32 -2.14
C LYS A 220 -3.63 12.94 -2.80
N THR A 221 -4.39 12.18 -3.59
CA THR A 221 -5.63 12.71 -4.19
C THR A 221 -6.74 12.75 -3.15
N PRO A 222 -7.30 13.95 -2.83
CA PRO A 222 -8.51 14.04 -2.04
C PRO A 222 -9.62 13.26 -2.74
N LEU A 223 -10.45 12.51 -2.00
CA LEU A 223 -11.62 11.88 -2.60
C LEU A 223 -12.54 12.99 -3.15
N GLU A 224 -12.64 13.11 -4.47
CA GLU A 224 -13.39 14.17 -5.16
C GLU A 224 -14.89 14.20 -4.88
N LYS A 225 -15.44 13.29 -4.06
CA LYS A 225 -16.87 13.27 -3.69
C LYS A 225 -17.13 12.76 -2.26
N ALA A 226 -16.28 13.09 -1.29
CA ALA A 226 -16.68 12.95 0.12
C ALA A 226 -17.38 14.25 0.54
N SER A 227 -18.72 14.19 0.59
CA SER A 227 -19.65 15.28 0.88
C SER A 227 -19.16 16.26 1.94
N ALA A 228 -19.51 17.53 1.74
CA ALA A 228 -19.19 18.70 2.55
C ALA A 228 -19.63 18.67 4.04
N ASN A 229 -19.99 17.51 4.59
CA ASN A 229 -20.25 17.30 6.02
C ASN A 229 -19.09 16.53 6.66
N ARG A 230 -17.93 17.19 6.78
CA ARG A 230 -16.86 16.74 7.70
C ARG A 230 -17.26 17.08 9.14
N ASN A 231 -18.30 16.45 9.66
CA ASN A 231 -18.53 16.44 11.11
C ASN A 231 -17.57 15.40 11.73
N ASN A 232 -16.26 15.68 11.67
CA ASN A 232 -15.20 14.85 12.24
C ASN A 232 -15.22 14.82 13.78
N THR A 233 -16.04 15.67 14.40
CA THR A 233 -16.33 15.69 15.84
C THR A 233 -17.05 14.43 16.33
N VAL A 234 -17.61 13.60 15.44
CA VAL A 234 -18.35 12.39 15.84
C VAL A 234 -17.43 11.27 16.35
N VAL A 235 -16.15 11.27 15.95
CA VAL A 235 -15.20 10.21 16.31
C VAL A 235 -14.24 10.63 17.43
N SER A 236 -13.77 11.88 17.41
CA SER A 236 -12.79 12.41 18.35
C SER A 236 -13.13 13.84 18.73
N GLN A 237 -12.83 14.21 19.98
CA GLN A 237 -12.92 15.59 20.46
C GLN A 237 -11.71 16.44 20.07
N MET A 238 -10.64 15.82 19.56
CA MET A 238 -9.40 16.50 19.21
C MET A 238 -9.43 17.06 17.79
N PRO A 239 -8.83 18.24 17.54
CA PRO A 239 -8.63 18.72 16.17
C PRO A 239 -7.82 17.74 15.32
N VAL A 240 -8.18 17.61 14.04
CA VAL A 240 -7.46 16.77 13.08
C VAL A 240 -6.00 17.22 12.96
N GLY A 241 -5.07 16.27 13.02
CA GLY A 241 -3.62 16.55 12.93
C GLY A 241 -2.95 16.97 14.24
N MET A 242 -3.71 17.24 15.30
CA MET A 242 -3.12 17.58 16.61
C MET A 242 -2.52 16.34 17.26
N LYS A 243 -1.23 16.39 17.59
CA LYS A 243 -0.53 15.29 18.28
C LYS A 243 -1.02 15.17 19.74
N PRO A 244 -1.06 13.95 20.29
CA PRO A 244 -1.37 13.76 21.70
C PRO A 244 -0.30 14.42 22.58
N ARG A 245 -0.72 15.08 23.66
CA ARG A 245 0.21 15.74 24.60
C ARG A 245 1.00 14.72 25.43
N ASN A 246 0.36 13.61 25.79
CA ASN A 246 0.96 12.55 26.60
C ASN A 246 0.74 11.17 25.97
N ILE A 247 1.51 10.85 24.92
CA ILE A 247 1.45 9.55 24.24
C ILE A 247 1.96 8.36 25.08
N TRP A 248 2.69 8.66 26.15
CA TRP A 248 3.34 7.65 26.98
C TRP A 248 2.31 7.04 27.93
N SER A 249 1.91 7.76 28.98
CA SER A 249 0.98 7.25 29.99
C SER A 249 -0.49 7.59 29.74
N GLY A 250 -0.81 8.39 28.70
CA GLY A 250 -2.19 8.70 28.36
C GLY A 250 -2.98 7.46 27.93
N PHE A 251 -2.36 6.58 27.15
CA PHE A 251 -2.77 5.18 27.04
C PHE A 251 -1.55 4.28 26.84
N TYR A 252 -1.62 3.03 27.28
CA TYR A 252 -0.60 2.02 27.04
C TYR A 252 -1.20 0.61 27.10
N GLN A 253 -0.39 -0.39 26.79
CA GLN A 253 -0.76 -1.79 26.85
C GLN A 253 -1.00 -2.23 28.31
N GLY A 254 -2.21 -2.68 28.62
CA GLY A 254 -2.57 -3.22 29.94
C GLY A 254 -2.46 -4.74 30.09
N ALA A 255 -2.34 -5.50 29.00
CA ALA A 255 -2.19 -6.96 29.01
C ALA A 255 -1.18 -7.41 27.95
N GLU A 256 -0.49 -8.53 28.17
CA GLU A 256 0.47 -9.08 27.20
C GLU A 256 -0.19 -9.43 25.84
N GLY A 257 0.61 -9.42 24.77
CA GLY A 257 0.20 -9.92 23.44
C GLY A 257 -0.26 -8.87 22.41
N ASN A 258 -0.70 -7.67 22.81
CA ASN A 258 -1.16 -6.63 21.87
C ASN A 258 -0.12 -5.54 21.52
N CYS A 259 1.14 -5.71 21.95
CA CYS A 259 2.20 -4.70 21.86
C CYS A 259 2.42 -4.14 20.44
N VAL A 260 2.35 -5.00 19.41
CA VAL A 260 2.50 -4.60 18.00
C VAL A 260 1.36 -3.68 17.57
N THR A 261 0.13 -3.98 17.99
CA THR A 261 -1.03 -3.13 17.69
C THR A 261 -0.94 -1.80 18.44
N ILE A 262 -0.56 -1.80 19.73
CA ILE A 262 -0.49 -0.57 20.53
C ILE A 262 0.63 0.36 20.05
N SER A 263 1.83 -0.16 19.82
CA SER A 263 2.95 0.62 19.29
C SER A 263 2.65 1.23 17.92
N ALA A 264 1.96 0.49 17.04
CA ALA A 264 1.52 0.99 15.74
C ALA A 264 0.48 2.13 15.85
N ILE A 265 -0.52 1.98 16.73
CA ILE A 265 -1.51 3.03 17.02
C ILE A 265 -0.82 4.28 17.55
N LYS A 266 0.08 4.14 18.52
CA LYS A 266 0.86 5.26 19.05
C LYS A 266 1.69 5.95 17.97
N ALA A 267 2.38 5.17 17.11
CA ALA A 267 3.18 5.72 16.03
C ALA A 267 2.31 6.49 15.02
N ALA A 268 1.15 5.94 14.66
CA ALA A 268 0.18 6.60 13.79
C ALA A 268 -0.32 7.92 14.38
N MET A 269 -0.69 7.94 15.67
CA MET A 269 -1.14 9.15 16.37
C MET A 269 -0.05 10.22 16.47
N MET A 270 1.21 9.83 16.67
CA MET A 270 2.33 10.76 16.70
C MET A 270 2.70 11.32 15.33
N LYS A 271 2.49 10.54 14.26
CA LYS A 271 2.76 10.96 12.89
C LYS A 271 1.64 11.83 12.31
N PHE A 272 0.39 11.41 12.48
CA PHE A 272 -0.77 11.97 11.78
C PHE A 272 -1.76 12.70 12.69
N GLY A 273 -1.51 12.72 14.01
CA GLY A 273 -2.40 13.32 15.00
C GLY A 273 -3.27 12.29 15.72
N GLN A 274 -3.72 12.62 16.92
CA GLN A 274 -4.55 11.78 17.79
C GLN A 274 -5.90 11.44 17.14
N ASN A 275 -6.56 12.42 16.52
CA ASN A 275 -7.87 12.21 15.89
C ASN A 275 -7.76 11.18 14.74
N PRO A 276 -8.53 10.07 14.76
CA PRO A 276 -8.50 9.04 13.71
C PRO A 276 -8.73 9.55 12.28
N ALA A 277 -9.44 10.67 12.10
CA ALA A 277 -9.62 11.31 10.80
C ALA A 277 -8.33 11.92 10.23
N GLY A 278 -7.29 12.10 11.04
CA GLY A 278 -5.94 12.41 10.57
C GLY A 278 -5.21 11.19 10.04
N ILE A 279 -5.55 10.00 10.52
CA ILE A 279 -4.89 8.72 10.18
C ILE A 279 -5.57 8.05 8.98
N TYR A 280 -6.89 8.02 8.91
CA TYR A 280 -7.62 7.43 7.78
C TYR A 280 -7.91 8.44 6.67
N LYS A 281 -8.23 7.95 5.47
CA LYS A 281 -8.56 8.81 4.32
C LYS A 281 -9.95 9.44 4.48
N ASN A 282 -10.91 8.70 5.01
CA ASN A 282 -12.24 9.19 5.35
C ASN A 282 -12.86 8.34 6.47
N ILE A 283 -13.64 9.00 7.32
CA ILE A 283 -14.52 8.35 8.30
C ILE A 283 -15.88 9.04 8.20
N SER A 284 -16.94 8.27 8.01
CA SER A 284 -18.31 8.78 7.95
C SER A 284 -19.17 8.05 8.97
N ALA A 285 -19.71 8.80 9.92
CA ALA A 285 -20.68 8.26 10.87
C ALA A 285 -22.02 8.05 10.17
N VAL A 286 -22.61 6.89 10.37
CA VAL A 286 -23.93 6.49 9.85
C VAL A 286 -24.73 5.86 11.00
N SER A 287 -26.04 5.65 10.81
CA SER A 287 -26.93 5.21 11.90
C SER A 287 -26.49 3.91 12.60
N GLY A 288 -25.83 2.99 11.88
CA GLY A 288 -25.36 1.72 12.43
C GLY A 288 -23.91 1.70 12.92
N GLY A 289 -23.14 2.77 12.71
CA GLY A 289 -21.70 2.76 12.98
C GLY A 289 -20.92 3.74 12.12
N PHE A 290 -19.81 3.27 11.55
CA PHE A 290 -18.83 4.09 10.83
C PHE A 290 -18.41 3.43 9.53
N GLU A 291 -18.51 4.15 8.42
CA GLU A 291 -17.83 3.79 7.18
C GLU A 291 -16.41 4.36 7.21
N VAL A 292 -15.41 3.51 7.05
CA VAL A 292 -14.00 3.89 7.09
C VAL A 292 -13.35 3.59 5.73
N ILE A 293 -12.69 4.59 5.18
CA ILE A 293 -11.79 4.45 4.03
C ILE A 293 -10.37 4.71 4.53
N MET A 294 -9.54 3.68 4.47
CA MET A 294 -8.16 3.70 4.95
C MET A 294 -7.25 4.39 3.93
N ARG A 295 -6.03 4.79 4.34
CA ARG A 295 -5.07 5.46 3.43
C ARG A 295 -4.63 4.56 2.28
N ASP A 296 -4.61 3.25 2.50
CA ASP A 296 -4.35 2.26 1.47
C ASP A 296 -5.55 1.93 0.58
N GLY A 297 -6.65 2.69 0.69
CA GLY A 297 -7.87 2.51 -0.08
C GLY A 297 -8.77 1.37 0.42
N PHE A 298 -8.38 0.63 1.46
CA PHE A 298 -9.24 -0.41 2.03
C PHE A 298 -10.51 0.22 2.62
N LYS A 299 -11.67 -0.41 2.39
CA LYS A 299 -12.95 0.08 2.88
C LYS A 299 -13.56 -0.94 3.83
N LEU A 300 -14.08 -0.45 4.95
CA LEU A 300 -14.83 -1.28 5.89
C LEU A 300 -15.94 -0.50 6.57
N PHE A 301 -16.91 -1.24 7.10
CA PHE A 301 -17.92 -0.75 8.01
C PHE A 301 -17.62 -1.28 9.41
N LEU A 302 -17.60 -0.38 10.40
CA LEU A 302 -17.43 -0.69 11.82
C LEU A 302 -18.72 -0.35 12.56
N SER A 303 -19.38 -1.35 13.13
CA SER A 303 -20.61 -1.15 13.89
C SER A 303 -20.35 -0.55 15.28
N HIS A 304 -21.39 0.04 15.88
CA HIS A 304 -21.31 0.50 17.28
C HIS A 304 -21.04 -0.63 18.28
N GLU A 305 -21.54 -1.84 18.02
CA GLU A 305 -21.30 -3.01 18.86
C GLU A 305 -19.83 -3.45 18.79
N GLU A 306 -19.26 -3.56 17.59
CA GLU A 306 -17.84 -3.89 17.40
C GLU A 306 -16.92 -2.86 18.06
N ARG A 307 -17.26 -1.56 17.99
CA ARG A 307 -16.53 -0.53 18.73
C ARG A 307 -16.55 -0.77 20.24
N ARG A 308 -17.72 -1.11 20.81
CA ARG A 308 -17.86 -1.39 22.26
C ARG A 308 -17.09 -2.64 22.67
N LYS A 309 -17.13 -3.69 21.85
CA LYS A 309 -16.34 -4.92 22.06
C LYS A 309 -14.84 -4.63 22.04
N ALA A 310 -14.39 -3.82 21.09
CA ALA A 310 -13.00 -3.38 21.00
C ALA A 310 -12.55 -2.57 22.22
N GLU A 311 -13.40 -1.69 22.76
CA GLU A 311 -13.09 -0.93 23.98
C GLU A 311 -12.84 -1.85 25.18
N GLN A 312 -13.55 -2.97 25.28
CA GLN A 312 -13.37 -3.97 26.33
C GLN A 312 -12.22 -4.94 26.04
N GLY A 313 -12.04 -5.33 24.77
CA GLY A 313 -11.08 -6.34 24.34
C GLY A 313 -9.68 -5.82 23.99
N SER A 314 -9.50 -4.50 23.88
CA SER A 314 -8.19 -3.91 23.58
C SER A 314 -7.22 -3.98 24.76
N ASN A 315 -7.72 -4.12 25.99
CA ASN A 315 -6.94 -4.08 27.23
C ASN A 315 -6.02 -2.84 27.31
N LEU A 316 -6.55 -1.67 26.91
CA LEU A 316 -5.84 -0.41 27.04
C LEU A 316 -5.97 0.17 28.45
N ASP A 317 -4.84 0.50 29.06
CA ASP A 317 -4.77 1.23 30.32
C ASP A 317 -4.26 2.67 30.08
N GLY A 318 -4.33 3.55 31.09
CA GLY A 318 -3.87 4.93 31.03
C GLY A 318 -4.88 5.95 31.56
N SER A 319 -4.40 7.17 31.78
CA SER A 319 -5.14 8.23 32.48
C SER A 319 -5.90 9.20 31.58
N ASP A 320 -5.65 9.19 30.26
CA ASP A 320 -6.29 10.11 29.31
C ASP A 320 -7.43 9.39 28.58
N GLN A 321 -8.66 9.57 29.07
CA GLN A 321 -9.82 8.90 28.52
C GLN A 321 -10.08 9.26 27.04
N ALA A 322 -9.92 10.54 26.66
CA ALA A 322 -10.17 10.96 25.29
C ALA A 322 -9.16 10.32 24.31
N LEU A 323 -7.89 10.22 24.72
CA LEU A 323 -6.86 9.52 23.95
C LEU A 323 -7.12 8.01 23.88
N LYS A 324 -7.58 7.39 24.98
CA LYS A 324 -7.97 5.98 25.01
C LYS A 324 -9.15 5.70 24.07
N ASP A 325 -10.15 6.57 24.03
CA ASP A 325 -11.29 6.41 23.13
C ASP A 325 -10.88 6.45 21.65
N ASP A 326 -9.98 7.38 21.30
CA ASP A 326 -9.41 7.47 19.96
C ASP A 326 -8.55 6.23 19.62
N ALA A 327 -7.76 5.72 20.57
CA ALA A 327 -6.95 4.52 20.42
C ALA A 327 -7.81 3.27 20.26
N ASN A 328 -8.88 3.14 21.05
CA ASN A 328 -9.86 2.06 20.95
C ASN A 328 -10.57 2.06 19.59
N PHE A 329 -10.87 3.24 19.03
CA PHE A 329 -11.41 3.32 17.67
C PHE A 329 -10.43 2.76 16.63
N LEU A 330 -9.15 3.15 16.69
CA LEU A 330 -8.12 2.63 15.78
C LEU A 330 -7.91 1.12 15.95
N TYR A 331 -7.95 0.61 17.19
CA TYR A 331 -7.90 -0.81 17.48
C TYR A 331 -9.10 -1.54 16.86
N ALA A 332 -10.32 -1.00 17.02
CA ALA A 332 -11.54 -1.58 16.46
C ALA A 332 -11.49 -1.69 14.93
N VAL A 333 -11.00 -0.65 14.26
CA VAL A 333 -10.81 -0.65 12.80
C VAL A 333 -9.76 -1.70 12.38
N SER A 334 -8.65 -1.81 13.13
CA SER A 334 -7.62 -2.84 12.90
C SER A 334 -8.20 -4.26 13.04
N ALA A 335 -8.97 -4.52 14.11
CA ALA A 335 -9.64 -5.80 14.34
C ALA A 335 -10.67 -6.11 13.24
N LYS A 336 -11.44 -5.11 12.80
CA LYS A 336 -12.41 -5.30 11.71
C LYS A 336 -11.72 -5.67 10.41
N ARG A 337 -10.59 -5.04 10.10
CA ARG A 337 -9.79 -5.43 8.93
C ARG A 337 -9.20 -6.84 9.09
N ALA A 338 -8.70 -7.19 10.27
CA ALA A 338 -8.21 -8.55 10.56
C ALA A 338 -9.30 -9.60 10.34
N GLN A 339 -10.53 -9.34 10.76
CA GLN A 339 -11.68 -10.19 10.48
C GLN A 339 -11.91 -10.38 8.98
N LEU A 340 -11.98 -9.28 8.23
CA LEU A 340 -12.27 -9.30 6.79
C LEU A 340 -11.15 -9.95 5.96
N GLU A 341 -9.89 -9.80 6.40
CA GLU A 341 -8.73 -10.43 5.76
C GLU A 341 -8.48 -11.86 6.28
N ASN A 342 -9.30 -12.35 7.24
CA ASN A 342 -9.14 -13.64 7.91
C ASN A 342 -7.71 -13.85 8.46
N ASN A 343 -7.22 -12.86 9.21
CA ASN A 343 -5.93 -12.89 9.91
C ASN A 343 -5.74 -14.23 10.66
N ASP A 344 -4.54 -14.80 10.52
CA ASP A 344 -4.14 -16.11 11.08
C ASP A 344 -5.08 -17.27 10.73
N MET A 345 -5.81 -17.14 9.62
CA MET A 345 -6.79 -18.11 9.13
C MET A 345 -7.93 -18.43 10.10
N ARG A 346 -8.10 -17.61 11.15
CA ARG A 346 -9.12 -17.80 12.18
C ARG A 346 -9.95 -16.54 12.45
N ALA A 347 -9.41 -15.35 12.22
CA ALA A 347 -10.09 -14.08 12.53
C ALA A 347 -11.39 -13.89 11.74
N GLY A 348 -11.56 -14.54 10.59
CA GLY A 348 -12.78 -14.44 9.79
C GLY A 348 -14.03 -15.07 10.42
N ARG A 349 -13.86 -15.83 11.52
CA ARG A 349 -14.98 -16.48 12.24
C ARG A 349 -15.88 -15.49 12.97
N SER A 350 -15.29 -14.51 13.66
CA SER A 350 -16.02 -13.51 14.46
C SER A 350 -15.14 -12.28 14.70
N PHE A 351 -15.74 -11.18 15.17
CA PHE A 351 -14.98 -9.98 15.52
C PHE A 351 -14.09 -10.22 16.75
N GLU A 352 -14.58 -11.04 17.68
CA GLU A 352 -13.88 -11.49 18.89
C GLU A 352 -12.65 -12.34 18.53
N ASP A 353 -12.77 -13.29 17.61
CA ASP A 353 -11.64 -14.06 17.09
C ASP A 353 -10.58 -13.14 16.46
N ALA A 354 -11.02 -12.09 15.77
CA ALA A 354 -10.13 -11.08 15.21
C ALA A 354 -9.40 -10.27 16.29
N MET A 355 -10.09 -9.85 17.36
CA MET A 355 -9.43 -9.21 18.51
C MET A 355 -8.42 -10.16 19.17
N HIS A 356 -8.77 -11.44 19.32
CA HIS A 356 -7.85 -12.44 19.84
C HIS A 356 -6.60 -12.62 18.97
N SER A 357 -6.71 -12.50 17.64
CA SER A 357 -5.53 -12.52 16.75
C SER A 357 -4.67 -11.25 16.80
N LEU A 358 -5.19 -10.17 17.39
CA LEU A 358 -4.39 -8.96 17.61
C LEU A 358 -3.69 -8.99 18.98
N ASN A 359 -4.08 -9.92 19.84
CA ASN A 359 -3.70 -9.98 21.26
C ASN A 359 -2.89 -11.25 21.60
N ASP A 360 -2.45 -12.05 20.62
CA ASP A 360 -1.70 -13.30 20.83
C ASP A 360 -0.24 -13.24 20.36
N GLY A 361 0.27 -12.03 20.11
CA GLY A 361 1.65 -11.80 19.67
C GLY A 361 1.76 -11.85 18.15
N GLU A 362 2.03 -10.68 17.55
CA GLU A 362 2.03 -10.53 16.10
C GLU A 362 3.43 -10.23 15.55
N ALA A 363 3.64 -10.47 14.26
CA ALA A 363 4.88 -10.06 13.63
C ALA A 363 4.97 -8.52 13.52
N PRO A 364 6.13 -7.91 13.79
CA PRO A 364 6.32 -6.46 13.69
C PRO A 364 5.88 -5.90 12.32
N GLY A 365 5.19 -4.76 12.35
CA GLY A 365 4.71 -4.06 11.16
C GLY A 365 3.34 -4.51 10.63
N GLN A 366 2.82 -5.66 11.04
CA GLN A 366 1.48 -6.10 10.62
C GLN A 366 0.38 -5.10 11.01
N ALA A 367 0.43 -4.57 12.24
CA ALA A 367 -0.55 -3.59 12.70
C ALA A 367 -0.51 -2.27 11.92
N LEU A 368 0.68 -1.79 11.50
CA LEU A 368 0.77 -0.60 10.64
C LEU A 368 0.10 -0.85 9.28
N ARG A 369 0.27 -2.05 8.72
CA ARG A 369 -0.47 -2.46 7.51
C ARG A 369 -1.97 -2.50 7.77
N ARG A 370 -2.43 -3.08 8.88
CA ARG A 370 -3.85 -3.13 9.22
C ARG A 370 -4.47 -1.78 9.53
N LEU A 371 -3.69 -0.78 9.95
CA LEU A 371 -4.10 0.62 10.02
C LEU A 371 -4.12 1.31 8.64
N GLY A 372 -3.81 0.58 7.57
CA GLY A 372 -3.83 1.10 6.20
C GLY A 372 -2.65 2.01 5.89
N LEU A 373 -1.57 1.91 6.67
CA LEU A 373 -0.40 2.79 6.57
C LEU A 373 0.74 2.19 5.75
N ILE A 374 0.55 1.07 5.06
CA ILE A 374 1.62 0.35 4.37
C ILE A 374 2.41 1.24 3.37
N ALA A 375 1.75 2.18 2.70
CA ALA A 375 2.40 3.18 1.82
C ALA A 375 3.34 4.14 2.56
N HIS A 376 3.11 4.33 3.86
CA HIS A 376 3.84 5.22 4.76
C HIS A 376 4.83 4.49 5.67
N VAL A 377 5.00 3.18 5.55
CA VAL A 377 5.96 2.42 6.37
C VAL A 377 7.26 2.19 5.61
N ARG A 378 8.39 2.44 6.25
CA ARG A 378 9.72 2.10 5.73
C ARG A 378 10.52 1.32 6.76
N GLN A 379 11.41 0.45 6.27
CA GLN A 379 12.47 -0.07 7.13
C GLN A 379 13.34 1.09 7.63
N SER A 380 13.83 0.95 8.85
CA SER A 380 14.60 1.98 9.53
C SER A 380 15.68 1.32 10.40
N THR A 381 16.34 2.12 11.22
CA THR A 381 17.31 1.67 12.22
C THR A 381 17.01 2.35 13.56
N ALA A 382 17.50 1.76 14.65
CA ALA A 382 17.45 2.41 15.97
C ALA A 382 18.08 3.82 15.94
N GLN A 383 19.14 4.02 15.14
CA GLN A 383 19.80 5.31 14.99
C GLN A 383 18.93 6.37 14.30
N GLU A 384 18.18 6.01 13.25
CA GLU A 384 17.27 6.96 12.60
C GLU A 384 16.14 7.40 13.56
N LEU A 385 15.59 6.46 14.33
CA LEU A 385 14.57 6.73 15.34
C LEU A 385 15.14 7.55 16.52
N ALA A 386 16.39 7.30 16.90
CA ALA A 386 17.14 8.13 17.86
C ALA A 386 17.25 9.59 17.41
N LYS A 387 17.43 9.81 16.11
CA LYS A 387 17.51 11.15 15.48
C LYS A 387 16.15 11.82 15.25
N GLY A 388 15.06 11.20 15.69
CA GLY A 388 13.73 11.82 15.70
C GLY A 388 12.77 11.30 14.63
N ALA A 389 13.13 10.25 13.88
CA ALA A 389 12.11 9.53 13.12
C ALA A 389 11.04 8.95 14.06
N ILE A 390 9.81 8.84 13.56
CA ILE A 390 8.66 8.27 14.29
C ILE A 390 8.40 6.88 13.76
N GLY A 391 8.23 5.91 14.63
CA GLY A 391 7.98 4.54 14.19
C GLY A 391 7.90 3.53 15.32
N THR A 392 8.24 2.29 15.01
CA THR A 392 8.21 1.17 15.95
C THR A 392 9.55 0.45 15.98
N LEU A 393 9.95 0.04 17.18
CA LEU A 393 11.02 -0.94 17.39
C LEU A 393 10.41 -2.25 17.86
N ALA A 394 11.03 -3.37 17.52
CA ALA A 394 10.67 -4.66 18.07
C ALA A 394 11.87 -5.59 18.20
N ASP A 395 11.83 -6.43 19.23
CA ASP A 395 12.62 -7.63 19.37
C ASP A 395 11.70 -8.86 19.25
N ASN A 396 12.19 -10.05 19.62
CA ASN A 396 11.40 -11.29 19.55
C ASN A 396 10.23 -11.36 20.53
N MET A 397 10.16 -10.47 21.52
CA MET A 397 9.17 -10.53 22.61
C MET A 397 8.23 -9.32 22.63
N HIS A 398 8.71 -8.13 22.27
CA HIS A 398 7.96 -6.90 22.46
C HIS A 398 8.15 -5.89 21.33
N SER A 399 7.12 -5.10 21.07
CA SER A 399 7.16 -3.98 20.13
C SER A 399 6.74 -2.68 20.80
N VAL A 400 7.53 -1.64 20.58
CA VAL A 400 7.40 -0.33 21.23
C VAL A 400 7.29 0.80 20.23
N LEU A 401 6.59 1.86 20.61
CA LEU A 401 6.71 3.15 19.93
C LEU A 401 8.14 3.66 20.09
N ALA A 402 8.71 4.21 19.02
CA ALA A 402 9.91 5.03 19.07
C ALA A 402 9.61 6.41 18.46
N VAL A 403 9.83 7.47 19.24
CA VAL A 403 9.63 8.86 18.79
C VAL A 403 10.56 9.79 19.56
N SER A 404 11.19 10.72 18.84
CA SER A 404 12.07 11.75 19.43
C SER A 404 13.15 11.15 20.34
N GLY A 405 13.78 10.06 19.89
CA GLY A 405 14.82 9.35 20.63
C GLY A 405 14.38 8.72 21.95
N SER A 406 13.07 8.55 22.15
CA SER A 406 12.49 7.86 23.30
C SER A 406 11.67 6.66 22.83
N VAL A 407 11.53 5.67 23.71
CA VAL A 407 10.66 4.51 23.52
C VAL A 407 9.58 4.46 24.58
N ASP A 408 8.47 3.83 24.24
CA ASP A 408 7.37 3.54 25.16
C ASP A 408 7.51 2.14 25.74
N ASN A 409 7.71 2.01 27.04
CA ASN A 409 7.76 0.73 27.72
C ASN A 409 6.59 0.65 28.72
N TYR A 410 5.47 0.07 28.30
CA TYR A 410 4.23 -0.02 29.10
C TYR A 410 3.81 1.34 29.69
N GLY A 411 3.85 2.39 28.86
CA GLY A 411 3.47 3.75 29.25
C GLY A 411 4.59 4.57 29.91
N GLN A 412 5.73 3.96 30.22
CA GLN A 412 6.91 4.66 30.68
C GLN A 412 7.73 5.17 29.50
N LYS A 413 8.01 6.48 29.47
CA LYS A 413 8.95 7.09 28.53
C LYS A 413 10.39 6.76 28.94
N LEU A 414 11.10 5.99 28.12
CA LEU A 414 12.52 5.70 28.33
C LEU A 414 13.37 6.28 27.20
N GLY A 415 14.62 6.66 27.49
CA GLY A 415 15.58 7.03 26.45
C GLY A 415 15.93 5.81 25.59
N LEU A 416 15.90 5.96 24.27
CA LEU A 416 16.13 4.83 23.34
C LEU A 416 17.54 4.24 23.52
N THR A 417 18.56 5.09 23.63
CA THR A 417 19.96 4.65 23.83
C THR A 417 20.22 4.10 25.24
N SER A 418 19.63 4.70 26.28
CA SER A 418 19.89 4.30 27.67
C SER A 418 19.09 3.07 28.13
N SER A 419 18.07 2.65 27.36
CA SER A 419 17.20 1.53 27.70
C SER A 419 17.64 0.18 27.12
N GLY A 420 18.78 0.14 26.41
CA GLY A 420 19.27 -1.06 25.72
C GLY A 420 18.45 -1.45 24.48
N TRP A 421 17.40 -0.70 24.12
CA TRP A 421 16.60 -0.94 22.91
C TRP A 421 17.44 -0.86 21.64
N SER A 422 18.44 0.03 21.58
CA SER A 422 19.35 0.12 20.43
C SER A 422 20.03 -1.21 20.10
N ASP A 423 20.41 -1.98 21.12
CA ASP A 423 21.27 -3.16 20.97
C ASP A 423 20.45 -4.45 20.77
N ARG A 424 19.23 -4.51 21.32
CA ARG A 424 18.33 -5.68 21.19
C ARG A 424 17.37 -5.61 20.01
N THR A 425 17.24 -4.45 19.37
CA THR A 425 16.28 -4.27 18.27
C THR A 425 16.60 -5.23 17.13
N MET A 426 15.60 -5.98 16.71
CA MET A 426 15.67 -6.83 15.51
C MET A 426 14.91 -6.22 14.34
N TRP A 427 13.85 -5.47 14.62
CA TRP A 427 13.04 -4.80 13.61
C TRP A 427 12.84 -3.34 13.94
N ALA A 428 13.17 -2.47 12.99
CA ALA A 428 12.92 -1.04 13.08
C ALA A 428 12.12 -0.58 11.85
N LEU A 429 10.99 0.08 12.10
CA LEU A 429 10.13 0.65 11.08
C LEU A 429 9.92 2.13 11.38
N LYS A 430 9.85 2.97 10.35
CA LYS A 430 9.49 4.39 10.46
C LYS A 430 8.28 4.73 9.61
N LEU A 431 7.56 5.77 10.04
CA LEU A 431 6.47 6.38 9.30
C LEU A 431 6.94 7.61 8.51
N VAL A 432 6.68 7.63 7.20
CA VAL A 432 7.10 8.69 6.27
C VAL A 432 5.98 9.60 5.81
#